data_AF-A0A1R3JEW8-F1
#
_entry.id   AF-A0A1R3JEW8-F1
#
_cell.length_a   1.000
_cell.length_b   1.000
_cell.length_c   1.000
_cell.angle_alpha   90.00
_cell.angle_beta   90.00
_cell.angle_gamma   90.00
#
_symmetry.space_group_name_H-M   'P 1'
#
loop_
_entity.id
_entity.type
_entity.pdbx_description
1 polymer ?
#
loop_
_entity_poly.entity_id
_entity_poly.type
_entity_poly.pdbx_seq_one_letter_code
_entity_poly.pdbx_strand_id
1 'polypeptide(L)'
;MAGALAGATATLCFSSENRIKTLHFSTKRHSFHFPRPKVSALRWNSFSDGSSEVELRLKLDGHDVQSAKDIFVDADGSSLIVQVRKPGSLITLIETNNLFDRIKPAETIWYIDDDQLVINFKKQDPDLKWPDIVESWESLSAGSMQLLKGTSIYIVGDSTEINQKVARELAVALGYTPLDTKELLETFTKQTIDSWVQDEGSDTVADAESAVLESLSTHVRAVVATLGGSHGAAGRTDKWRHLYSGFTVWVSQTEAIDENSAKEEARKHMQDGSVGYSNADVVVKLQGWDADHAKSVAQACLSALKQLLLSDKNLPGKKSLYIRLGCRGDWPNIKPPGWDPSSSSTATDVPPATLES
;
A
#
# COMPACT_ATOMS: atom_id res chain seq x y z
N MET A 1 -17.30 -16.29 11.35
CA MET A 1 -17.79 -15.86 10.01
C MET A 1 -17.06 -14.60 9.62
N ALA A 2 -16.63 -14.53 8.37
CA ALA A 2 -16.09 -13.38 7.62
C ALA A 2 -14.81 -12.70 8.15
N GLY A 3 -13.65 -13.18 7.67
CA GLY A 3 -12.36 -12.50 7.75
C GLY A 3 -12.15 -11.55 6.57
N ALA A 4 -11.46 -10.44 6.86
CA ALA A 4 -11.35 -9.21 6.09
C ALA A 4 -10.62 -9.32 4.73
N LEU A 5 -11.04 -8.47 3.80
CA LEU A 5 -10.44 -8.22 2.49
C LEU A 5 -9.11 -7.45 2.63
N ALA A 6 -8.04 -8.01 2.08
CA ALA A 6 -6.73 -7.38 1.96
C ALA A 6 -6.69 -6.44 0.75
N GLY A 7 -6.35 -5.17 0.98
CA GLY A 7 -5.97 -4.22 -0.07
C GLY A 7 -4.46 -4.30 -0.33
N ALA A 8 -4.07 -4.37 -1.60
CA ALA A 8 -2.68 -4.45 -2.02
C ALA A 8 -2.00 -3.06 -1.96
N THR A 9 -1.01 -2.91 -1.09
CA THR A 9 -0.22 -1.68 -0.89
C THR A 9 1.19 -1.84 -1.46
N ALA A 10 1.78 -0.73 -1.90
CA ALA A 10 3.13 -0.69 -2.45
C ALA A 10 4.04 0.26 -1.66
N THR A 11 5.30 -0.16 -1.46
CA THR A 11 6.31 0.55 -0.65
C THR A 11 7.61 0.68 -1.46
N LEU A 12 8.19 1.88 -1.53
CA LEU A 12 9.51 2.16 -2.14
C LEU A 12 10.43 2.83 -1.11
N CYS A 13 11.72 2.47 -1.10
CA CYS A 13 12.77 3.12 -0.31
C CYS A 13 13.90 3.62 -1.23
N PHE A 14 14.55 4.73 -0.88
CA PHE A 14 15.70 5.28 -1.61
C PHE A 14 16.88 5.51 -0.65
N SER A 15 18.10 5.26 -1.13
CA SER A 15 19.37 5.52 -0.44
C SER A 15 20.16 6.58 -1.23
N SER A 16 20.75 7.54 -0.52
CA SER A 16 21.61 8.58 -1.07
C SER A 16 22.87 8.70 -0.22
N GLU A 17 23.96 8.04 -0.64
CA GLU A 17 25.33 8.57 -0.51
C GLU A 17 26.33 7.72 -1.30
N ASN A 18 27.34 8.36 -1.88
CA ASN A 18 28.32 7.73 -2.76
C ASN A 18 29.76 8.13 -2.39
N ARG A 19 30.65 7.11 -2.40
CA ARG A 19 32.14 7.06 -2.47
C ARG A 19 32.90 6.67 -1.19
N ILE A 20 33.26 5.39 -1.09
CA ILE A 20 34.64 4.80 -1.19
C ILE A 20 34.51 3.26 -1.11
N LYS A 21 35.35 2.58 -1.90
CA LYS A 21 35.43 1.13 -2.11
C LYS A 21 35.35 0.29 -0.83
N THR A 22 34.50 -0.74 -0.79
CA THR A 22 34.85 -2.17 -0.61
C THR A 22 33.58 -3.01 -0.71
N LEU A 23 33.60 -3.99 -1.62
CA LEU A 23 32.64 -5.10 -1.68
C LEU A 23 32.62 -5.84 -0.35
N HIS A 24 31.45 -5.96 0.28
CA HIS A 24 31.20 -7.05 1.21
C HIS A 24 30.00 -7.85 0.71
N PHE A 25 30.32 -8.95 0.01
CA PHE A 25 29.40 -10.05 -0.18
C PHE A 25 29.03 -10.63 1.19
N SER A 26 27.74 -10.74 1.46
CA SER A 26 27.22 -11.65 2.48
C SER A 26 26.13 -12.50 1.84
N THR A 27 26.53 -13.64 1.32
CA THR A 27 25.65 -14.74 0.96
C THR A 27 25.02 -15.31 2.23
N LYS A 28 23.89 -14.76 2.67
CA LYS A 28 23.02 -15.44 3.65
C LYS A 28 21.68 -15.77 3.01
N ARG A 29 21.59 -17.03 2.60
CA ARG A 29 20.42 -17.76 2.09
C ARG A 29 19.15 -17.33 2.83
N HIS A 30 18.24 -16.67 2.13
CA HIS A 30 16.86 -16.50 2.59
C HIS A 30 16.16 -17.82 2.33
N SER A 31 15.92 -18.60 3.38
CA SER A 31 15.14 -19.83 3.28
C SER A 31 13.66 -19.47 3.12
N PHE A 32 13.11 -19.77 1.94
CA PHE A 32 11.67 -19.70 1.65
C PHE A 32 10.87 -20.58 2.61
N HIS A 33 9.76 -20.06 3.11
CA HIS A 33 8.77 -20.83 3.84
C HIS A 33 7.45 -20.80 3.10
N PHE A 34 7.05 -21.95 2.55
CA PHE A 34 5.72 -22.14 1.94
C PHE A 34 4.71 -22.34 3.07
N PRO A 35 3.71 -21.46 3.27
CA PRO A 35 2.57 -21.80 4.11
C PRO A 35 1.91 -23.03 3.48
N ARG A 36 1.56 -24.03 4.28
CA ARG A 36 0.95 -25.27 3.76
C ARG A 36 -0.26 -24.92 2.88
N PRO A 37 -0.22 -25.17 1.56
CA PRO A 37 -1.38 -25.01 0.71
C PRO A 37 -2.49 -25.96 1.17
N LYS A 38 -3.74 -25.60 0.89
CA LYS A 38 -4.86 -26.55 1.00
C LYS A 38 -4.72 -27.57 -0.12
N VAL A 39 -3.87 -28.58 0.09
CA VAL A 39 -3.60 -29.62 -0.92
C VAL A 39 -4.57 -30.77 -0.76
N SER A 40 -5.44 -30.95 -1.75
CA SER A 40 -6.13 -32.21 -1.98
C SER A 40 -5.13 -33.24 -2.53
N ALA A 41 -4.56 -34.03 -1.62
CA ALA A 41 -4.03 -35.37 -1.87
C ALA A 41 -2.81 -35.57 -2.81
N LEU A 42 -1.91 -34.59 -2.96
CA LEU A 42 -0.59 -34.84 -3.57
C LEU A 42 0.57 -34.47 -2.64
N ARG A 43 1.59 -35.33 -2.59
CA ARG A 43 2.84 -35.10 -1.86
C ARG A 43 3.76 -34.26 -2.75
N TRP A 44 4.23 -33.13 -2.22
CA TRP A 44 5.17 -32.25 -2.92
C TRP A 44 6.54 -32.92 -2.81
N ASN A 45 7.23 -33.11 -3.93
CA ASN A 45 8.48 -33.87 -3.95
C ASN A 45 9.68 -33.03 -3.54
N SER A 46 9.85 -31.92 -4.24
CA SER A 46 10.97 -31.02 -4.03
C SER A 46 10.59 -29.61 -4.43
N PHE A 47 11.15 -28.69 -3.67
CA PHE A 47 11.08 -27.27 -3.88
C PHE A 47 12.53 -26.78 -3.90
N SER A 48 12.91 -26.10 -4.97
CA SER A 48 14.24 -25.51 -5.11
C SER A 48 14.09 -24.01 -5.23
N ASP A 49 14.81 -23.31 -4.37
CA ASP A 49 14.86 -21.86 -4.38
C ASP A 49 16.24 -21.38 -4.84
N GLY A 50 16.31 -20.95 -6.10
CA GLY A 50 17.50 -20.39 -6.71
C GLY A 50 17.60 -18.88 -6.48
N SER A 51 18.71 -18.27 -6.92
CA SER A 51 18.90 -16.81 -6.79
C SER A 51 17.92 -16.01 -7.67
N SER A 52 17.59 -16.51 -8.86
CA SER A 52 16.75 -15.82 -9.86
C SER A 52 15.50 -16.59 -10.25
N GLU A 53 15.36 -17.83 -9.80
CA GLU A 53 14.31 -18.76 -10.20
C GLU A 53 13.83 -19.60 -9.02
N VAL A 54 12.57 -20.01 -9.06
CA VAL A 54 11.96 -20.95 -8.11
C VAL A 54 11.45 -22.13 -8.91
N GLU A 55 11.85 -23.34 -8.53
CA GLU A 55 11.38 -24.57 -9.15
C GLU A 55 10.51 -25.36 -8.17
N LEU A 56 9.29 -25.68 -8.61
CA LEU A 56 8.34 -26.50 -7.90
C LEU A 56 8.15 -27.81 -8.67
N ARG A 57 8.38 -28.94 -8.00
CA ARG A 57 8.13 -30.28 -8.56
C ARG A 57 6.97 -30.98 -7.85
N LEU A 58 5.95 -31.32 -8.62
CA LEU A 58 4.75 -31.99 -8.15
C LEU A 58 4.68 -33.38 -8.76
N LYS A 59 4.51 -34.42 -7.94
CA LYS A 59 4.16 -35.75 -8.48
C LYS A 59 2.78 -35.71 -9.09
N LEU A 60 2.61 -36.43 -10.17
CA LEU A 60 1.30 -36.68 -10.78
C LEU A 60 0.69 -38.03 -10.34
N ASP A 61 1.31 -38.73 -9.38
CA ASP A 61 0.97 -40.05 -8.81
C ASP A 61 -0.53 -40.43 -8.96
N GLY A 62 -0.85 -41.29 -9.92
CA GLY A 62 -2.19 -41.90 -10.06
C GLY A 62 -3.28 -40.99 -10.66
N HIS A 63 -2.93 -39.79 -11.12
CA HIS A 63 -3.79 -39.00 -11.99
C HIS A 63 -3.44 -39.41 -13.42
N ASP A 64 -4.35 -40.10 -14.11
CA ASP A 64 -4.22 -40.61 -15.48
C ASP A 64 -4.06 -39.45 -16.50
N VAL A 65 -2.94 -38.72 -16.41
CA VAL A 65 -2.60 -37.56 -17.22
C VAL A 65 -2.00 -38.08 -18.52
N GLN A 66 -2.85 -38.18 -19.54
CA GLN A 66 -2.46 -38.72 -20.84
C GLN A 66 -1.73 -37.68 -21.70
N SER A 67 -1.86 -36.38 -21.39
CA SER A 67 -1.25 -35.30 -22.15
C SER A 67 -1.11 -34.01 -21.34
N ALA A 68 -0.12 -33.19 -21.70
CA ALA A 68 0.01 -31.81 -21.18
C ALA A 68 -1.25 -30.95 -21.40
N LYS A 69 -2.12 -31.31 -22.36
CA LYS A 69 -3.41 -30.64 -22.60
C LYS A 69 -4.40 -30.73 -21.43
N ASP A 70 -4.17 -31.68 -20.53
CA ASP A 70 -5.00 -31.90 -19.36
C ASP A 70 -4.49 -31.14 -18.14
N ILE A 71 -3.38 -30.42 -18.24
CA ILE A 71 -2.80 -29.62 -17.15
C ILE A 71 -3.05 -28.14 -17.41
N PHE A 72 -3.53 -27.45 -16.37
CA PHE A 72 -3.70 -26.00 -16.32
C PHE A 72 -2.78 -25.47 -15.23
N VAL A 73 -1.86 -24.60 -15.61
CA VAL A 73 -1.01 -23.84 -14.69
C VAL A 73 -1.30 -22.37 -14.93
N ASP A 74 -1.88 -21.72 -13.93
CA ASP A 74 -2.17 -20.30 -13.93
C ASP A 74 -1.39 -19.63 -12.80
N ALA A 75 -0.69 -18.55 -13.13
CA ALA A 75 0.10 -17.78 -12.19
C ALA A 75 -0.18 -16.30 -12.48
N ASP A 76 -0.45 -15.50 -11.45
CA ASP A 76 -0.82 -14.09 -11.61
C ASP A 76 0.18 -13.10 -10.99
N GLY A 77 1.33 -13.61 -10.54
CA GLY A 77 2.40 -12.82 -9.91
C GLY A 77 2.45 -12.99 -8.40
N SER A 78 1.32 -13.30 -7.79
CA SER A 78 1.16 -13.54 -6.35
C SER A 78 0.39 -14.80 -6.02
N SER A 79 -0.26 -15.42 -7.00
CA SER A 79 -1.00 -16.67 -6.88
C SER A 79 -0.48 -17.71 -7.87
N LEU A 80 -0.73 -18.96 -7.51
CA LEU A 80 -0.53 -20.12 -8.37
C LEU A 80 -1.71 -21.05 -8.21
N ILE A 81 -2.33 -21.37 -9.34
CA ILE A 81 -3.36 -22.38 -9.45
C ILE A 81 -2.86 -23.44 -10.43
N VAL A 82 -2.81 -24.69 -9.96
CA VAL A 82 -2.49 -25.85 -10.79
C VAL A 82 -3.69 -26.78 -10.77
N GLN A 83 -4.23 -27.10 -11.94
CA GLN A 83 -5.40 -27.98 -12.08
C GLN A 83 -5.14 -29.05 -13.13
N VAL A 84 -5.72 -30.22 -12.91
CA VAL A 84 -5.68 -31.33 -13.86
C VAL A 84 -7.10 -31.70 -14.27
N ARG A 85 -7.32 -31.78 -15.57
CA ARG A 85 -8.54 -32.25 -16.20
C ARG A 85 -8.56 -33.76 -16.20
N LYS A 86 -9.63 -34.32 -15.64
CA LYS A 86 -10.00 -35.74 -15.79
C LYS A 86 -11.29 -35.83 -16.61
N PRO A 87 -11.60 -36.97 -17.24
CA PRO A 87 -12.88 -37.16 -17.90
C PRO A 87 -14.04 -36.78 -16.96
N GLY A 88 -14.76 -35.71 -17.30
CA GLY A 88 -15.92 -35.22 -16.54
C GLY A 88 -15.63 -34.36 -15.30
N SER A 89 -14.38 -34.03 -14.95
CA SER A 89 -14.08 -33.15 -13.80
C SER A 89 -12.74 -32.43 -13.89
N LEU A 90 -12.59 -31.34 -13.14
CA LEU A 90 -11.33 -30.61 -12.99
C LEU A 90 -10.89 -30.71 -11.52
N ILE A 91 -9.65 -31.12 -11.29
CA ILE A 91 -9.09 -31.30 -9.94
C ILE A 91 -8.02 -30.24 -9.72
N THR A 92 -8.21 -29.38 -8.72
CA THR A 92 -7.17 -28.45 -8.26
C THR A 92 -6.11 -29.22 -7.48
N LEU A 93 -4.87 -29.18 -7.97
CA LEU A 93 -3.70 -29.77 -7.33
C LEU A 93 -3.07 -28.79 -6.33
N ILE A 94 -2.97 -27.52 -6.72
CA ILE A 94 -2.47 -26.43 -5.88
C ILE A 94 -3.33 -25.20 -6.12
N GLU A 95 -3.67 -24.53 -5.03
CA GLU A 95 -4.22 -23.20 -5.03
C GLU A 95 -3.55 -22.44 -3.90
N THR A 96 -2.75 -21.43 -4.26
CA THR A 96 -2.15 -20.50 -3.31
C THR A 96 -2.35 -19.09 -3.82
N ASN A 97 -2.76 -18.19 -2.93
CA ASN A 97 -3.01 -16.78 -3.25
C ASN A 97 -1.91 -15.86 -2.70
N ASN A 98 -0.85 -16.44 -2.12
CA ASN A 98 0.24 -15.71 -1.46
C ASN A 98 1.59 -16.39 -1.75
N LEU A 99 2.13 -16.13 -2.94
CA LEU A 99 3.53 -16.38 -3.28
C LEU A 99 4.36 -15.23 -2.70
N PHE A 100 5.37 -15.56 -1.89
CA PHE A 100 6.33 -14.56 -1.39
C PHE A 100 7.37 -14.28 -2.47
N ASP A 101 7.67 -12.99 -2.66
CA ASP A 101 8.35 -12.38 -3.82
C ASP A 101 7.54 -12.45 -5.13
N ARG A 102 7.50 -11.32 -5.85
CA ARG A 102 6.79 -11.22 -7.13
C ARG A 102 7.49 -12.14 -8.13
N ILE A 103 6.76 -13.09 -8.70
CA ILE A 103 7.22 -13.86 -9.86
C ILE A 103 6.84 -13.10 -11.13
N LYS A 104 7.53 -13.34 -12.25
CA LYS A 104 7.12 -12.81 -13.56
C LYS A 104 6.20 -13.83 -14.25
N PRO A 105 4.87 -13.60 -14.29
CA PRO A 105 3.94 -14.63 -14.75
C PRO A 105 4.13 -15.00 -16.22
N ALA A 106 4.48 -14.01 -17.04
CA ALA A 106 4.77 -14.18 -18.46
C ALA A 106 6.06 -14.98 -18.74
N GLU A 107 6.92 -15.15 -17.73
CA GLU A 107 8.14 -15.96 -17.79
C GLU A 107 7.99 -17.28 -17.03
N THR A 108 6.80 -17.60 -16.53
CA THR A 108 6.51 -18.90 -15.93
C THR A 108 6.51 -19.96 -17.02
N ILE A 109 7.35 -20.98 -16.86
CA ILE A 109 7.36 -22.14 -17.73
C ILE A 109 7.00 -23.39 -16.92
N TRP A 110 6.34 -24.33 -17.58
CA TRP A 110 6.06 -25.62 -16.97
C TRP A 110 6.20 -26.72 -18.01
N TYR A 111 6.60 -27.90 -17.55
CA TYR A 111 6.78 -29.07 -18.38
C TYR A 111 6.61 -30.34 -17.53
N ILE A 112 6.42 -31.46 -18.22
CA ILE A 112 6.36 -32.79 -17.58
C ILE A 112 7.74 -33.42 -17.73
N ASP A 113 8.31 -33.84 -16.60
CA ASP A 113 9.58 -34.56 -16.48
C ASP A 113 9.26 -35.92 -15.82
N ASP A 114 9.25 -36.98 -16.62
CA ASP A 114 8.75 -38.31 -16.25
C ASP A 114 7.35 -38.30 -15.61
N ASP A 115 7.26 -38.51 -14.29
CA ASP A 115 6.03 -38.54 -13.49
C ASP A 115 5.75 -37.24 -12.73
N GLN A 116 6.48 -36.17 -13.07
CA GLN A 116 6.48 -34.90 -12.33
C GLN A 116 6.09 -33.73 -13.22
N LEU A 117 5.17 -32.91 -12.72
CA LEU A 117 4.96 -31.57 -13.23
C LEU A 117 6.01 -30.65 -12.60
N VAL A 118 6.89 -30.11 -13.45
CA VAL A 118 7.90 -29.12 -13.07
C VAL A 118 7.37 -27.75 -13.47
N ILE A 119 7.31 -26.84 -12.51
CA ILE A 119 6.93 -25.44 -12.72
C ILE A 119 8.12 -24.59 -12.31
N ASN A 120 8.68 -23.84 -13.25
CA ASN A 120 9.78 -22.92 -13.01
C ASN A 120 9.25 -21.49 -13.12
N PHE A 121 9.41 -20.74 -12.04
CA PHE A 121 9.08 -19.33 -11.94
C PHE A 121 10.36 -18.50 -12.02
N LYS A 122 10.39 -17.53 -12.92
CA LYS A 122 11.37 -16.45 -12.85
C LYS A 122 11.01 -15.52 -11.69
N LYS A 123 11.93 -15.34 -10.75
CA LYS A 123 11.80 -14.32 -9.71
C LYS A 123 11.87 -12.95 -10.37
N GLN A 124 11.05 -12.02 -9.90
CA GLN A 124 11.31 -10.61 -10.14
C GLN A 124 12.58 -10.26 -9.35
N ASP A 125 13.65 -9.95 -10.07
CA ASP A 125 14.90 -9.52 -9.45
C ASP A 125 14.66 -8.16 -8.78
N PRO A 126 14.78 -8.06 -7.44
CA PRO A 126 14.60 -6.80 -6.71
C PRO A 126 15.79 -5.83 -6.93
N ASP A 127 16.97 -6.35 -7.29
CA ASP A 127 18.20 -5.58 -7.52
C ASP A 127 18.44 -5.28 -9.01
N LEU A 128 17.69 -5.92 -9.92
CA LEU A 128 17.62 -5.52 -11.32
C LEU A 128 16.91 -4.18 -11.41
N LYS A 129 17.70 -3.11 -11.28
CA LYS A 129 17.36 -1.80 -11.83
C LYS A 129 16.98 -2.03 -13.29
N TRP A 130 15.70 -1.89 -13.58
CA TRP A 130 15.13 -2.02 -14.91
C TRP A 130 16.02 -1.29 -15.93
N PRO A 131 16.36 -1.90 -17.08
CA PRO A 131 17.18 -1.23 -18.08
C PRO A 131 16.38 -0.06 -18.68
N ASP A 132 16.85 1.16 -18.43
CA ASP A 132 16.62 2.39 -19.21
C ASP A 132 15.19 2.75 -19.64
N ILE A 133 14.18 2.41 -18.84
CA ILE A 133 13.07 3.33 -18.60
C ILE A 133 13.21 3.73 -17.15
N VAL A 134 14.13 4.67 -16.89
CA VAL A 134 14.04 5.47 -15.69
C VAL A 134 12.61 5.97 -15.65
N GLU A 135 11.87 5.63 -14.60
CA GLU A 135 10.66 6.34 -14.18
C GLU A 135 11.11 7.79 -13.89
N SER A 136 11.43 8.51 -14.96
CA SER A 136 11.96 9.86 -14.88
C SER A 136 10.88 10.69 -14.22
N TRP A 137 11.29 11.72 -13.49
CA TRP A 137 10.36 12.63 -12.84
C TRP A 137 9.23 13.07 -13.79
N GLU A 138 9.57 13.31 -15.06
CA GLU A 138 8.66 13.69 -16.13
C GLU A 138 7.70 12.55 -16.52
N SER A 139 8.20 11.32 -16.64
CA SER A 139 7.38 10.15 -16.99
C SER A 139 6.43 9.75 -15.86
N LEU A 140 6.91 9.83 -14.62
CA LEU A 140 6.12 9.56 -13.41
C LEU A 140 5.03 10.59 -13.21
N SER A 141 5.36 11.88 -13.32
CA SER A 141 4.37 12.96 -13.18
C SER A 141 3.30 12.85 -14.27
N ALA A 142 3.70 12.71 -15.53
CA ALA A 142 2.76 12.58 -16.66
C ALA A 142 1.83 11.36 -16.52
N GLY A 143 2.37 10.20 -16.15
CA GLY A 143 1.59 8.97 -15.97
C GLY A 143 0.65 9.04 -14.76
N SER A 144 1.15 9.55 -13.63
CA SER A 144 0.39 9.61 -12.36
C SER A 144 -0.82 10.52 -12.46
N MET A 145 -0.73 11.63 -13.20
CA MET A 145 -1.88 12.52 -13.42
C MET A 145 -3.09 11.79 -14.02
N GLN A 146 -2.87 10.87 -14.96
CA GLN A 146 -3.94 10.12 -15.61
C GLN A 146 -4.58 9.10 -14.65
N LEU A 147 -3.76 8.51 -13.77
CA LEU A 147 -4.21 7.52 -12.80
C LEU A 147 -4.97 8.15 -11.62
N LEU A 148 -4.55 9.33 -11.17
CA LEU A 148 -5.17 10.05 -10.06
C LEU A 148 -6.56 10.61 -10.40
N LYS A 149 -6.89 10.78 -11.70
CA LYS A 149 -8.20 11.29 -12.17
C LYS A 149 -8.66 12.58 -11.47
N GLY A 150 -7.71 13.44 -11.12
CA GLY A 150 -7.97 14.72 -10.43
C GLY A 150 -8.19 14.62 -8.92
N THR A 151 -8.08 13.43 -8.31
CA THR A 151 -8.12 13.25 -6.86
C THR A 151 -6.91 13.93 -6.21
N SER A 152 -7.16 14.67 -5.12
CA SER A 152 -6.14 15.39 -4.35
C SER A 152 -5.24 14.43 -3.57
N ILE A 153 -4.05 14.89 -3.18
CA ILE A 153 -3.06 14.15 -2.40
C ILE A 153 -2.85 14.87 -1.06
N TYR A 154 -2.75 14.12 0.02
CA TYR A 154 -2.44 14.60 1.37
C TYR A 154 -1.11 14.01 1.81
N ILE A 155 -0.15 14.87 2.15
CA ILE A 155 1.15 14.48 2.70
C ILE A 155 1.06 14.60 4.22
N VAL A 156 1.22 13.47 4.90
CA VAL A 156 1.11 13.35 6.36
C VAL A 156 2.38 12.76 6.93
N GLY A 157 2.66 13.03 8.20
CA GLY A 157 3.84 12.52 8.89
C GLY A 157 4.29 13.44 10.02
N ASP A 158 5.26 13.00 10.80
CA ASP A 158 5.66 13.68 12.04
C ASP A 158 6.28 15.07 11.84
N SER A 159 6.82 15.37 10.65
CA SER A 159 7.48 16.65 10.37
C SER A 159 6.67 17.50 9.41
N THR A 160 6.18 18.63 9.92
CA THR A 160 5.50 19.66 9.11
C THR A 160 6.40 20.14 7.97
N GLU A 161 7.69 20.36 8.23
CA GLU A 161 8.63 20.86 7.20
C GLU A 161 8.78 19.87 6.04
N ILE A 162 8.94 18.57 6.34
CA ILE A 162 9.05 17.51 5.33
C ILE A 162 7.77 17.47 4.50
N ASN A 163 6.61 17.47 5.16
CA ASN A 163 5.32 17.44 4.48
C ASN A 163 5.17 18.61 3.51
N GLN A 164 5.54 19.82 3.94
CA GLN A 164 5.47 21.04 3.12
C GLN A 164 6.39 20.99 1.90
N LYS A 165 7.64 20.58 2.08
CA LYS A 165 8.62 20.50 0.98
C LYS A 165 8.23 19.46 -0.05
N VAL A 166 7.84 18.27 0.40
CA VAL A 166 7.41 17.17 -0.48
C VAL A 166 6.12 17.55 -1.22
N ALA A 167 5.14 18.14 -0.54
CA ALA A 167 3.89 18.57 -1.16
C ALA A 167 4.10 19.60 -2.27
N ARG A 168 4.99 20.58 -2.07
CA ARG A 168 5.31 21.59 -3.09
C ARG A 168 5.94 20.97 -4.33
N GLU A 169 6.91 20.07 -4.17
CA GLU A 169 7.53 19.34 -5.29
C GLU A 169 6.49 18.53 -6.07
N LEU A 170 5.62 17.79 -5.37
CA LEU A 170 4.54 17.02 -5.98
C LEU A 170 3.53 17.90 -6.73
N ALA A 171 3.13 19.02 -6.13
CA ALA A 171 2.19 19.95 -6.73
C ALA A 171 2.73 20.51 -8.06
N VAL A 172 4.00 20.92 -8.08
CA VAL A 172 4.68 21.39 -9.29
C VAL A 172 4.74 20.29 -10.35
N ALA A 173 5.10 19.06 -9.96
CA ALA A 173 5.17 17.92 -10.87
C ALA A 173 3.83 17.63 -11.56
N LEU A 174 2.75 17.63 -10.79
CA LEU A 174 1.42 17.22 -11.24
C LEU A 174 0.60 18.37 -11.83
N GLY A 175 1.10 19.61 -11.78
CA GLY A 175 0.31 20.80 -12.08
C GLY A 175 -0.95 20.89 -11.20
N TYR A 176 -0.78 20.56 -9.92
CA TYR A 176 -1.80 20.62 -8.87
C TYR A 176 -1.58 21.87 -8.02
N THR A 177 -2.59 22.28 -7.26
CA THR A 177 -2.49 23.42 -6.35
C THR A 177 -1.80 23.00 -5.06
N PRO A 178 -0.64 23.57 -4.69
CA PRO A 178 -0.04 23.33 -3.38
C PRO A 178 -0.86 24.03 -2.31
N LEU A 179 -1.23 23.31 -1.26
CA LEU A 179 -1.93 23.86 -0.09
C LEU A 179 -1.20 23.42 1.18
N ASP A 180 -1.13 24.31 2.15
CA ASP A 180 -0.35 24.14 3.38
C ASP A 180 -1.25 24.49 4.56
N THR A 181 -1.62 23.50 5.38
CA THR A 181 -2.56 23.73 6.48
C THR A 181 -1.97 24.65 7.54
N LYS A 182 -0.64 24.64 7.74
CA LYS A 182 0.05 25.59 8.63
C LYS A 182 -0.16 27.01 8.15
N GLU A 183 0.18 27.29 6.89
CA GLU A 183 0.05 28.65 6.34
C GLU A 183 -1.40 29.14 6.37
N LEU A 184 -2.36 28.25 6.07
CA LEU A 184 -3.78 28.58 6.13
C LEU A 184 -4.20 28.96 7.56
N LEU A 185 -3.88 28.11 8.54
CA LEU A 185 -4.22 28.36 9.94
C LEU A 185 -3.61 29.66 10.45
N GLU A 186 -2.29 29.86 10.29
CA GLU A 186 -1.60 31.07 10.77
C GLU A 186 -2.14 32.34 10.08
N THR A 187 -2.54 32.23 8.82
CA THR A 187 -3.15 33.34 8.08
C THR A 187 -4.55 33.69 8.61
N PHE A 188 -5.37 32.70 8.97
CA PHE A 188 -6.72 32.92 9.48
C PHE A 188 -6.73 33.40 10.94
N THR A 189 -5.85 32.85 11.79
CA THR A 189 -5.81 33.19 13.22
C THR A 189 -4.94 34.40 13.54
N LYS A 190 -4.03 34.79 12.63
CA LYS A 190 -3.01 35.82 12.86
C LYS A 190 -2.05 35.47 14.01
N GLN A 191 -1.90 34.19 14.31
CA GLN A 191 -1.02 33.65 15.35
C GLN A 191 -0.20 32.50 14.77
N THR A 192 1.04 32.32 15.24
CA THR A 192 1.86 31.16 14.83
C THR A 192 1.36 29.89 15.49
N ILE A 193 1.54 28.74 14.84
CA ILE A 193 1.17 27.45 15.43
C ILE A 193 1.90 27.22 16.75
N ASP A 194 3.19 27.57 16.84
CA ASP A 194 3.98 27.39 18.05
C ASP A 194 3.44 28.18 19.25
N SER A 195 2.99 29.42 19.01
CA SER A 195 2.34 30.24 20.06
C SER A 195 0.98 29.66 20.43
N TRP A 196 0.18 29.23 19.44
CA TRP A 196 -1.14 28.69 19.69
C TRP A 196 -1.09 27.40 20.51
N VAL A 197 -0.15 26.50 20.21
CA VAL A 197 0.08 25.29 21.02
C VAL A 197 0.49 25.63 22.45
N GLN A 198 1.28 26.69 22.67
CA GLN A 198 1.68 27.12 24.02
C GLN A 198 0.52 27.71 24.81
N ASP A 199 -0.35 28.48 24.15
CA ASP A 199 -1.42 29.23 24.80
C ASP A 199 -2.69 28.38 25.03
N GLU A 200 -3.05 27.52 24.06
CA GLU A 200 -4.32 26.78 24.06
C GLU A 200 -4.17 25.25 23.97
N GLY A 201 -2.95 24.76 23.69
CA GLY A 201 -2.65 23.33 23.61
C GLY A 201 -2.76 22.74 22.20
N SER A 202 -2.19 21.54 22.03
CA SER A 202 -2.15 20.84 20.74
C SER A 202 -3.53 20.40 20.23
N ASP A 203 -4.49 20.20 21.14
CA ASP A 203 -5.84 19.71 20.78
C ASP A 203 -6.66 20.73 20.01
N THR A 204 -6.61 21.99 20.42
CA THR A 204 -7.33 23.08 19.74
C THR A 204 -6.78 23.33 18.34
N VAL A 205 -5.46 23.25 18.18
CA VAL A 205 -4.78 23.36 16.87
C VAL A 205 -5.19 22.22 15.93
N ALA A 206 -5.22 20.98 16.43
CA ALA A 206 -5.63 19.85 15.61
C ALA A 206 -7.13 19.89 15.23
N ASP A 207 -7.99 20.38 16.12
CA ASP A 207 -9.40 20.62 15.83
C ASP A 207 -9.57 21.69 14.74
N ALA A 208 -8.81 22.77 14.82
CA ALA A 208 -8.79 23.81 13.80
C ALA A 208 -8.26 23.28 12.45
N GLU A 209 -7.18 22.51 12.46
CA GLU A 209 -6.68 21.86 11.24
C GLU A 209 -7.74 20.90 10.64
N SER A 210 -8.45 20.16 11.47
CA SER A 210 -9.53 19.28 11.02
C SER A 210 -10.65 20.06 10.29
N ALA A 211 -10.98 21.27 10.74
CA ALA A 211 -11.96 22.14 10.07
C ALA A 211 -11.43 22.69 8.73
N VAL A 212 -10.12 22.97 8.64
CA VAL A 212 -9.47 23.30 7.37
C VAL A 212 -9.52 22.10 6.42
N LEU A 213 -9.19 20.90 6.88
CA LEU A 213 -9.22 19.67 6.08
C LEU A 213 -10.63 19.34 5.58
N GLU A 214 -11.68 19.60 6.37
CA GLU A 214 -13.07 19.51 5.94
C GLU A 214 -13.33 20.40 4.72
N SER A 215 -12.94 21.68 4.81
CA SER A 215 -13.08 22.64 3.71
C SER A 215 -12.29 22.20 2.46
N LEU A 216 -11.10 21.64 2.66
CA LEU A 216 -10.24 21.15 1.59
C LEU A 216 -10.71 19.83 0.96
N SER A 217 -11.56 19.06 1.64
CA SER A 217 -11.99 17.72 1.17
C SER A 217 -12.75 17.72 -0.16
N THR A 218 -13.30 18.88 -0.55
CA THR A 218 -14.00 19.07 -1.83
C THR A 218 -13.10 19.60 -2.95
N HIS A 219 -11.87 20.01 -2.63
CA HIS A 219 -10.93 20.52 -3.62
C HIS A 219 -10.41 19.37 -4.49
N VAL A 220 -10.36 19.62 -5.79
CA VAL A 220 -9.77 18.71 -6.78
C VAL A 220 -8.41 19.21 -7.19
N ARG A 221 -7.52 18.29 -7.55
CA ARG A 221 -6.18 18.60 -8.04
C ARG A 221 -5.37 19.48 -7.06
N ALA A 222 -5.42 19.15 -5.78
CA ALA A 222 -4.60 19.77 -4.76
C ALA A 222 -3.56 18.77 -4.20
N VAL A 223 -2.43 19.29 -3.74
CA VAL A 223 -1.50 18.55 -2.87
C VAL A 223 -1.41 19.31 -1.55
N VAL A 224 -1.92 18.70 -0.49
CA VAL A 224 -2.08 19.30 0.83
C VAL A 224 -0.98 18.79 1.75
N ALA A 225 -0.16 19.69 2.30
CA ALA A 225 0.74 19.39 3.41
C ALA A 225 0.00 19.59 4.75
N THR A 226 0.01 18.58 5.61
CA THR A 226 -0.55 18.69 6.97
C THR A 226 0.51 19.07 7.99
N LEU A 227 0.05 19.60 9.13
CA LEU A 227 0.85 19.68 10.34
C LEU A 227 1.30 18.27 10.76
N GLY A 228 2.50 18.19 11.31
CA GLY A 228 3.07 16.97 11.83
C GLY A 228 3.01 16.86 13.35
N GLY A 229 3.42 15.70 13.86
CA GLY A 229 3.53 15.43 15.28
C GLY A 229 2.18 15.43 16.02
N SER A 230 2.21 15.80 17.30
CA SER A 230 1.07 15.66 18.21
C SER A 230 -0.03 16.74 18.05
N HIS A 231 0.28 17.85 17.39
CA HIS A 231 -0.68 18.93 17.12
C HIS A 231 -1.30 18.85 15.71
N GLY A 232 -0.85 17.90 14.87
CA GLY A 232 -1.47 17.64 13.58
C GLY A 232 -2.71 16.74 13.70
N ALA A 233 -3.77 17.07 12.97
CA ALA A 233 -5.00 16.29 12.86
C ALA A 233 -4.72 14.89 12.29
N ALA A 234 -3.81 14.77 11.33
CA ALA A 234 -3.46 13.48 10.73
C ALA A 234 -2.82 12.49 11.73
N GLY A 235 -2.22 12.97 12.81
CA GLY A 235 -1.70 12.12 13.89
C GLY A 235 -2.81 11.45 14.73
N ARG A 236 -4.05 11.94 14.65
CA ARG A 236 -5.19 11.51 15.48
C ARG A 236 -6.12 10.59 14.73
N THR A 237 -6.44 9.43 15.29
CA THR A 237 -7.25 8.41 14.62
C THR A 237 -8.69 8.85 14.35
N ASP A 238 -9.24 9.76 15.16
CA ASP A 238 -10.62 10.26 15.05
C ASP A 238 -10.80 11.38 14.00
N LYS A 239 -9.72 11.95 13.46
CA LYS A 239 -9.77 13.10 12.53
C LYS A 239 -9.58 12.74 11.05
N TRP A 240 -9.58 11.45 10.69
CA TRP A 240 -9.27 10.98 9.33
C TRP A 240 -10.39 11.11 8.31
N ARG A 241 -11.62 11.38 8.76
CA ARG A 241 -12.82 11.43 7.94
C ARG A 241 -12.61 12.21 6.64
N HIS A 242 -12.01 13.40 6.71
CA HIS A 242 -11.82 14.27 5.55
C HIS A 242 -10.54 13.95 4.76
N LEU A 243 -9.52 13.35 5.39
CA LEU A 243 -8.30 12.90 4.70
C LEU A 243 -8.59 11.78 3.69
N TYR A 244 -9.59 10.93 3.96
CA TYR A 244 -10.01 9.87 3.03
C TYR A 244 -10.58 10.38 1.70
N SER A 245 -10.89 11.69 1.57
CA SER A 245 -11.31 12.31 0.31
C SER A 245 -10.24 12.27 -0.78
N GLY A 246 -8.96 12.21 -0.41
CA GLY A 246 -7.83 12.15 -1.32
C GLY A 246 -6.89 11.00 -1.03
N PHE A 247 -5.81 10.91 -1.78
CA PHE A 247 -4.75 9.93 -1.57
C PHE A 247 -3.81 10.39 -0.45
N THR A 248 -3.63 9.58 0.58
CA THR A 248 -2.78 9.91 1.73
C THR A 248 -1.43 9.21 1.61
N VAL A 249 -0.35 10.00 1.70
CA VAL A 249 1.03 9.52 1.70
C VAL A 249 1.65 9.82 3.05
N TRP A 250 1.95 8.78 3.83
CA TRP A 250 2.68 8.94 5.07
C TRP A 250 4.18 8.96 4.82
N VAL A 251 4.79 10.11 5.00
CA VAL A 251 6.23 10.31 4.91
C VAL A 251 6.83 10.16 6.31
N SER A 252 7.59 9.08 6.52
CA SER A 252 8.07 8.66 7.84
C SER A 252 9.58 8.48 7.83
N GLN A 253 10.25 9.09 8.83
CA GLN A 253 11.67 8.85 9.05
C GLN A 253 11.90 7.44 9.59
N THR A 254 13.00 6.82 9.18
CA THR A 254 13.44 5.49 9.64
C THR A 254 14.91 5.50 10.02
N GLU A 255 15.26 4.72 11.04
CA GLU A 255 16.64 4.41 11.41
C GLU A 255 17.16 3.13 10.73
N ALA A 256 16.32 2.46 9.94
CA ALA A 256 16.71 1.27 9.21
C ALA A 256 17.88 1.58 8.27
N ILE A 257 18.87 0.68 8.26
CA ILE A 257 20.08 0.80 7.45
C ILE A 257 19.92 0.21 6.04
N ASP A 258 18.83 -0.54 5.83
CA ASP A 258 18.55 -1.24 4.57
C ASP A 258 17.04 -1.21 4.24
N GLU A 259 16.73 -1.37 2.96
CA GLU A 259 15.37 -1.30 2.42
C GLU A 259 14.44 -2.40 2.99
N ASN A 260 14.96 -3.60 3.28
CA ASN A 260 14.13 -4.69 3.78
C ASN A 260 13.68 -4.39 5.21
N SER A 261 14.58 -3.87 6.04
CA SER A 261 14.28 -3.42 7.39
C SER A 261 13.30 -2.25 7.40
N ALA A 262 13.46 -1.28 6.49
CA ALA A 262 12.53 -0.16 6.33
C ALA A 262 11.12 -0.61 5.89
N LYS A 263 11.04 -1.58 4.96
CA LYS A 263 9.77 -2.17 4.51
C LYS A 263 9.07 -2.92 5.64
N GLU A 264 9.80 -3.70 6.42
CA GLU A 264 9.24 -4.43 7.56
C GLU A 264 8.77 -3.47 8.66
N GLU A 265 9.49 -2.39 8.91
CA GLU A 265 9.06 -1.31 9.81
C GLU A 265 7.77 -0.65 9.33
N ALA A 266 7.69 -0.27 8.05
CA ALA A 266 6.48 0.30 7.46
C ALA A 266 5.28 -0.66 7.59
N ARG A 267 5.50 -1.94 7.31
CA ARG A 267 4.47 -2.99 7.45
C ARG A 267 3.97 -3.11 8.88
N LYS A 268 4.89 -3.07 9.87
CA LYS A 268 4.52 -3.11 11.30
C LYS A 268 3.74 -1.86 11.70
N HIS A 269 4.18 -0.66 11.31
CA HIS A 269 3.50 0.59 11.66
C HIS A 269 2.07 0.67 11.10
N MET A 270 1.84 0.16 9.89
CA MET A 270 0.49 0.09 9.33
C MET A 270 -0.40 -0.93 10.06
N GLN A 271 0.18 -2.00 10.61
CA GLN A 271 -0.57 -3.04 11.34
C GLN A 271 -0.85 -2.68 12.79
N ASP A 272 0.05 -1.95 13.43
CA ASP A 272 -0.08 -1.56 14.84
C ASP A 272 -1.27 -0.62 15.06
N GLY A 273 -1.56 0.26 14.09
CA GLY A 273 -2.75 1.14 14.15
C GLY A 273 -2.69 2.18 15.26
N SER A 274 -1.57 2.29 15.98
CA SER A 274 -1.42 3.07 17.21
C SER A 274 -1.37 4.57 16.99
N VAL A 275 -1.00 5.00 15.78
CA VAL A 275 -0.93 6.40 15.37
C VAL A 275 -1.85 6.61 14.17
N GLY A 276 -2.49 7.79 14.09
CA GLY A 276 -3.42 8.13 13.00
C GLY A 276 -2.84 7.86 11.60
N TYR A 277 -1.55 8.12 11.40
CA TYR A 277 -0.85 7.92 10.11
C TYR A 277 -0.94 6.49 9.54
N SER A 278 -1.18 5.48 10.38
CA SER A 278 -1.41 4.10 9.94
C SER A 278 -2.61 3.96 8.98
N ASN A 279 -3.52 4.93 8.97
CA ASN A 279 -4.66 5.02 8.04
C ASN A 279 -4.27 5.50 6.62
N ALA A 280 -3.00 5.85 6.38
CA ALA A 280 -2.55 6.33 5.08
C ALA A 280 -2.64 5.25 3.98
N ASP A 281 -2.91 5.66 2.74
CA ASP A 281 -3.01 4.75 1.60
C ASP A 281 -1.64 4.15 1.24
N VAL A 282 -0.55 4.93 1.39
CA VAL A 282 0.84 4.49 1.18
C VAL A 282 1.78 5.08 2.23
N VAL A 283 2.90 4.40 2.45
CA VAL A 283 3.97 4.84 3.36
C VAL A 283 5.28 4.93 2.58
N VAL A 284 5.98 6.05 2.75
CA VAL A 284 7.33 6.30 2.21
C VAL A 284 8.27 6.47 3.38
N LYS A 285 9.28 5.58 3.45
CA LYS A 285 10.32 5.64 4.46
C LYS A 285 11.52 6.43 3.94
N LEU A 286 11.99 7.38 4.74
CA LEU A 286 13.16 8.19 4.44
C LEU A 286 14.22 8.06 5.55
N GLN A 287 15.47 7.87 5.14
CA GLN A 287 16.60 7.79 6.04
C GLN A 287 17.32 9.13 6.04
N GLY A 288 17.20 9.88 7.14
CA GLY A 288 17.70 11.25 7.24
C GLY A 288 16.92 12.24 6.36
N TRP A 289 17.01 13.53 6.69
CA TRP A 289 16.33 14.59 5.95
C TRP A 289 17.29 15.69 5.53
N ASP A 290 17.20 16.04 4.25
CA ASP A 290 17.79 17.23 3.67
C ASP A 290 16.73 17.86 2.74
N ALA A 291 16.52 19.16 2.86
CA ALA A 291 15.57 19.89 2.03
C ALA A 291 15.92 19.80 0.53
N ASP A 292 17.20 19.63 0.19
CA ASP A 292 17.65 19.45 -1.20
C ASP A 292 17.21 18.09 -1.78
N HIS A 293 16.82 17.14 -0.93
CA HIS A 293 16.31 15.83 -1.32
C HIS A 293 14.78 15.76 -1.45
N ALA A 294 14.07 16.89 -1.27
CA ALA A 294 12.60 16.93 -1.34
C ALA A 294 12.05 16.33 -2.64
N LYS A 295 12.70 16.60 -3.79
CA LYS A 295 12.30 16.06 -5.09
C LYS A 295 12.43 14.52 -5.15
N SER A 296 13.48 13.95 -4.56
CA SER A 296 13.68 12.50 -4.49
C SER A 296 12.60 11.84 -3.64
N VAL A 297 12.25 12.44 -2.50
CA VAL A 297 11.16 11.94 -1.65
C VAL A 297 9.81 12.07 -2.36
N ALA A 298 9.56 13.18 -3.05
CA ALA A 298 8.38 13.35 -3.89
C ALA A 298 8.29 12.31 -5.01
N GLN A 299 9.42 11.95 -5.63
CA GLN A 299 9.46 10.91 -6.66
C GLN A 299 9.07 9.55 -6.06
N ALA A 300 9.59 9.22 -4.88
CA ALA A 300 9.21 8.00 -4.15
C ALA A 300 7.70 7.98 -3.81
N CYS A 301 7.13 9.13 -3.41
CA CYS A 301 5.69 9.28 -3.18
C CYS A 301 4.88 8.99 -4.46
N LEU A 302 5.28 9.53 -5.61
CA LEU A 302 4.63 9.24 -6.89
C LEU A 302 4.74 7.78 -7.29
N SER A 303 5.91 7.17 -7.14
CA SER A 303 6.09 5.75 -7.45
C SER A 303 5.22 4.86 -6.53
N ALA A 304 5.11 5.18 -5.24
CA ALA A 304 4.25 4.46 -4.31
C ALA A 304 2.76 4.60 -4.69
N LEU A 305 2.31 5.83 -4.96
CA LEU A 305 0.95 6.10 -5.42
C LEU A 305 0.64 5.40 -6.76
N LYS A 306 1.56 5.43 -7.72
CA LYS A 306 1.43 4.71 -8.99
C LYS A 306 1.19 3.23 -8.75
N GLN A 307 2.00 2.59 -7.90
CA GLN A 307 1.86 1.17 -7.62
C GLN A 307 0.52 0.84 -6.92
N LEU A 308 0.04 1.69 -6.01
CA LEU A 308 -1.30 1.57 -5.42
C LEU A 308 -2.41 1.70 -6.48
N LEU A 309 -2.30 2.68 -7.37
CA LEU A 309 -3.31 2.93 -8.41
C LEU A 309 -3.34 1.81 -9.47
N LEU A 310 -2.21 1.15 -9.68
CA LEU A 310 -2.12 -0.04 -10.52
C LEU A 310 -2.73 -1.27 -9.84
N SER A 311 -2.67 -1.37 -8.50
CA SER A 311 -3.25 -2.47 -7.74
C SER A 311 -4.76 -2.35 -7.56
N ASP A 312 -5.30 -1.14 -7.31
CA ASP A 312 -6.75 -0.86 -7.29
C ASP A 312 -7.12 0.31 -8.23
N LYS A 313 -7.41 -0.04 -9.49
CA LYS A 313 -7.82 0.92 -10.54
C LYS A 313 -9.15 1.64 -10.25
N ASN A 314 -9.96 1.11 -9.34
CA ASN A 314 -11.25 1.68 -8.96
C ASN A 314 -11.15 2.65 -7.79
N LEU A 315 -10.00 2.69 -7.09
CA LEU A 315 -9.80 3.48 -5.89
C LEU A 315 -10.06 5.00 -6.08
N PRO A 316 -9.61 5.66 -7.17
CA PRO A 316 -9.97 7.07 -7.41
C PRO A 316 -11.49 7.27 -7.53
N GLY A 317 -12.19 6.32 -8.16
CA GLY A 317 -13.65 6.36 -8.28
C GLY A 317 -14.37 6.20 -6.95
N LYS A 318 -13.85 5.33 -6.06
CA LYS A 318 -14.35 5.17 -4.69
C LYS A 318 -14.16 6.45 -3.87
N LYS A 319 -12.96 7.07 -3.91
CA LYS A 319 -12.71 8.36 -3.21
C LYS A 319 -13.62 9.47 -3.74
N SER A 320 -13.82 9.55 -5.06
CA SER A 320 -14.78 10.49 -5.66
C SER A 320 -16.23 10.25 -5.20
N LEU A 321 -16.65 8.99 -5.05
CA LEU A 321 -17.96 8.67 -4.46
C LEU A 321 -18.05 9.11 -3.00
N TYR A 322 -17.01 8.86 -2.20
CA TYR A 322 -16.95 9.26 -0.80
C TYR A 322 -17.08 10.78 -0.62
N ILE A 323 -16.40 11.58 -1.46
CA ILE A 323 -16.57 13.04 -1.49
C ILE A 323 -18.01 13.43 -1.80
N ARG A 324 -18.62 12.84 -2.84
CA ARG A 324 -20.00 13.16 -3.25
C ARG A 324 -21.05 12.83 -2.19
N LEU A 325 -20.75 11.90 -1.30
CA LEU A 325 -21.60 11.55 -0.17
C LEU A 325 -21.32 12.40 1.08
N GLY A 326 -20.39 13.37 1.00
CA GLY A 326 -20.10 14.31 2.07
C GLY A 326 -19.11 13.78 3.10
N CYS A 327 -18.20 12.89 2.71
CA CYS A 327 -17.14 12.37 3.58
C CYS A 327 -17.69 11.86 4.94
N ARG A 328 -18.68 10.98 4.95
CA ARG A 328 -19.47 10.66 6.17
C ARG A 328 -18.72 9.89 7.27
N GLY A 329 -17.48 9.48 7.03
CA GLY A 329 -16.69 8.67 7.97
C GLY A 329 -16.93 7.16 7.84
N ASP A 330 -17.59 6.71 6.79
CA ASP A 330 -17.80 5.29 6.45
C ASP A 330 -16.73 4.69 5.54
N TRP A 331 -15.63 5.42 5.30
CA TRP A 331 -14.48 4.90 4.57
C TRP A 331 -13.82 3.73 5.32
N PRO A 332 -13.32 2.68 4.64
CA PRO A 332 -13.34 2.43 3.19
C PRO A 332 -14.63 1.77 2.67
N ASN A 333 -15.54 1.38 3.58
CA ASN A 333 -16.75 0.62 3.27
C ASN A 333 -17.97 1.54 3.16
N ILE A 334 -18.00 2.32 2.07
CA ILE A 334 -19.04 3.32 1.78
C ILE A 334 -20.45 2.71 1.89
N LYS A 335 -21.27 3.26 2.79
CA LYS A 335 -22.65 2.81 3.05
C LYS A 335 -23.62 3.38 2.02
N PRO A 336 -24.81 2.77 1.84
CA PRO A 336 -25.83 3.29 0.94
C PRO A 336 -26.25 4.74 1.26
N PRO A 337 -26.85 5.45 0.28
CA PRO A 337 -27.51 6.73 0.52
C PRO A 337 -28.58 6.58 1.62
N GLY A 338 -28.66 7.54 2.55
CA GLY A 338 -29.61 7.50 3.68
C GLY A 338 -29.11 6.80 4.95
N TRP A 339 -27.92 6.20 4.94
CA TRP A 339 -27.24 5.77 6.17
C TRP A 339 -26.78 6.98 6.99
N ASP A 340 -27.10 6.97 8.28
CA ASP A 340 -26.71 8.00 9.25
C ASP A 340 -25.56 7.47 10.14
N PRO A 341 -24.40 8.16 10.20
CA PRO A 341 -23.29 7.80 11.08
C PRO A 341 -23.65 7.81 12.57
N SER A 342 -24.67 8.58 12.98
CA SER A 342 -25.07 8.72 14.39
C SER A 342 -25.98 7.58 14.89
N SER A 343 -26.62 6.85 13.97
CA SER A 343 -27.61 5.82 14.31
C SER A 343 -26.99 4.52 14.84
N SER A 344 -25.67 4.36 14.81
CA SER A 344 -24.96 3.17 15.31
C SER A 344 -24.57 3.24 16.79
N SER A 345 -25.00 4.26 17.54
CA SER A 345 -24.68 4.43 18.97
C SER A 345 -25.62 3.70 19.95
N THR A 346 -26.62 2.95 19.46
CA THR A 346 -27.55 2.19 20.32
C THR A 346 -27.84 0.80 19.75
N ALA A 347 -26.90 -0.12 19.92
CA ALA A 347 -27.18 -1.55 19.88
C ALA A 347 -26.24 -2.25 20.85
N THR A 348 -26.50 -2.07 22.15
CA THR A 348 -26.07 -3.04 23.15
C THR A 348 -26.69 -4.37 22.76
N ASP A 349 -25.84 -5.36 22.48
CA ASP A 349 -26.21 -6.77 22.41
C ASP A 349 -26.93 -7.14 23.72
N VAL A 350 -28.26 -7.10 23.70
CA VAL A 350 -29.08 -7.80 24.69
C VAL A 350 -29.50 -9.10 24.03
N PRO A 351 -28.99 -10.27 24.47
CA PRO A 351 -29.46 -11.54 23.96
C PRO A 351 -30.95 -11.71 24.29
N PRO A 352 -31.76 -12.25 23.37
CA PRO A 352 -33.19 -12.36 23.58
C PRO A 352 -33.47 -13.27 24.77
N ALA A 353 -34.20 -12.72 25.74
CA ALA A 353 -34.80 -13.48 26.82
C ALA A 353 -35.68 -14.58 26.22
N THR A 354 -35.35 -15.83 26.51
CA THR A 354 -36.25 -16.98 26.35
C THR A 354 -37.51 -16.72 27.16
N LEU A 355 -38.59 -16.44 26.46
CA LEU A 355 -39.96 -16.44 26.96
C LEU A 355 -40.62 -17.75 26.56
N GLU A 356 -41.26 -18.38 27.56
CA GLU A 356 -42.28 -19.44 27.49
C GLU A 356 -41.74 -20.85 27.20
N SER A 357 -42.10 -21.90 27.94
CA SER A 357 -43.06 -22.12 29.03
C SER A 357 -42.82 -23.53 29.59
#